data_AF-A0A933LAZ7-F1
#
_entry.id   AF-A0A933LAZ7-F1
#
_cell.length_a   1.000
_cell.length_b   1.000
_cell.length_c   1.000
_cell.angle_alpha   90.00
_cell.angle_beta   90.00
_cell.angle_gamma   90.00
#
_symmetry.space_group_name_H-M   'P 1'
#
loop_
_entity.id
_entity.type
_entity.pdbx_description
1 polymer ?
#
loop_
_entity_poly.entity_id
_entity_poly.type
_entity_poly.pdbx_seq_one_letter_code
_entity_poly.pdbx_strand_id
1 'polypeptide(L)'
;MALTRLSAPVRQVLLVCGLATLAAALSVPASAASSVEARRAGDAVLVESVQQTKELDHGGSATEFSLRLPEGSTCPGDSLHDQWRVQSFMVPDGDDPATLSYGVMGPEGPGQFPLFLTTTTPLTDSLTLANASAGLPALIPAIPALSFVAFPPDVLAPGTYRVGIACTLSRQTADYWDTTIIVSRDADDAPSQLVWRRPDVPLSALEDDSSGLPTIGIVLAVLAAVALGAVLFLRRPSRHTTLSKETR
;
A
#
# COMPACT_ATOMS: atom_id res chain seq x y z
N MET A 1 -60.43 3.07 25.54
CA MET A 1 -60.74 2.23 24.36
C MET A 1 -60.33 0.81 24.71
N ALA A 2 -61.26 -0.12 24.57
CA ALA A 2 -61.41 -1.31 25.40
C ALA A 2 -60.35 -2.41 25.18
N LEU A 3 -59.85 -2.93 26.30
CA LEU A 3 -59.19 -4.22 26.45
C LEU A 3 -60.23 -5.35 26.31
N THR A 4 -59.94 -6.35 25.48
CA THR A 4 -60.68 -7.63 25.52
C THR A 4 -59.69 -8.78 25.50
N ARG A 5 -59.44 -9.34 26.69
CA ARG A 5 -58.90 -10.69 26.89
C ARG A 5 -59.98 -11.70 26.52
N LEU A 6 -59.63 -12.78 25.82
CA LEU A 6 -60.38 -14.03 25.86
C LEU A 6 -59.41 -15.20 26.00
N SER A 7 -59.76 -16.06 26.94
CA SER A 7 -58.98 -17.18 27.44
C SER A 7 -59.75 -18.49 27.22
N ALA A 8 -59.01 -19.52 26.81
CA ALA A 8 -59.23 -20.96 27.01
C ALA A 8 -60.37 -21.64 26.19
N PRO A 9 -60.52 -22.98 26.25
CA PRO A 9 -59.56 -24.09 26.08
C PRO A 9 -60.09 -25.12 25.03
N VAL A 10 -59.53 -26.35 24.99
CA VAL A 10 -60.20 -27.64 24.65
C VAL A 10 -59.65 -28.40 23.42
N ARG A 11 -58.87 -29.44 23.77
CA ARG A 11 -58.83 -30.86 23.32
C ARG A 11 -58.97 -31.26 21.84
N GLN A 12 -57.97 -32.07 21.46
CA GLN A 12 -58.01 -33.35 20.73
C GLN A 12 -58.60 -33.36 19.31
N VAL A 13 -57.79 -33.75 18.32
CA VAL A 13 -57.90 -35.06 17.65
C VAL A 13 -56.53 -35.40 17.04
N LEU A 14 -55.97 -36.53 17.48
CA LEU A 14 -54.92 -37.27 16.78
C LEU A 14 -55.52 -37.81 15.47
N LEU A 15 -55.04 -37.35 14.32
CA LEU A 15 -55.21 -38.08 13.06
C LEU A 15 -53.82 -38.35 12.48
N VAL A 16 -53.34 -39.56 12.75
CA VAL A 16 -52.18 -40.18 12.14
C VAL A 16 -52.57 -40.57 10.72
N CYS A 17 -52.15 -39.78 9.73
CA CYS A 17 -52.08 -40.22 8.34
C CYS A 17 -50.62 -40.13 7.91
N GLY A 18 -50.00 -41.30 7.78
CA GLY A 18 -48.60 -41.45 7.39
C GLY A 18 -48.33 -40.84 6.02
N LEU A 19 -47.45 -39.84 5.99
CA LEU A 19 -46.66 -39.53 4.81
C LEU A 19 -45.33 -40.28 4.94
N ALA A 20 -45.18 -41.33 4.14
CA ALA A 20 -43.88 -41.90 3.82
C ALA A 20 -43.06 -40.83 3.08
N THR A 21 -42.27 -40.07 3.84
CA THR A 21 -41.29 -39.13 3.30
C THR A 21 -40.13 -39.97 2.76
N LEU A 22 -40.12 -40.15 1.44
CA LEU A 22 -39.00 -40.72 0.71
C LEU A 22 -37.81 -39.75 0.88
N ALA A 23 -36.99 -39.98 1.90
CA ALA A 23 -35.74 -39.27 2.12
C ALA A 23 -34.75 -39.72 1.04
N ALA A 24 -34.87 -39.15 -0.16
CA ALA A 24 -33.83 -39.21 -1.16
C ALA A 24 -32.63 -38.45 -0.59
N ALA A 25 -31.68 -39.19 -0.02
CA ALA A 25 -30.39 -38.67 0.40
C ALA A 25 -29.66 -38.18 -0.86
N LEU A 26 -29.88 -36.91 -1.21
CA LEU A 26 -29.09 -36.18 -2.18
C LEU A 26 -27.68 -36.04 -1.57
N SER A 27 -26.83 -37.03 -1.84
CA SER A 27 -25.40 -36.93 -1.65
C SER A 27 -24.88 -35.89 -2.65
N VAL A 28 -24.97 -34.62 -2.26
CA VAL A 28 -24.29 -33.53 -2.95
C VAL A 28 -22.80 -33.87 -2.89
N PRO A 29 -22.12 -34.10 -4.02
CA PRO A 29 -20.67 -34.28 -3.98
C PRO A 29 -20.10 -33.03 -3.34
N ALA A 30 -19.40 -33.20 -2.21
CA ALA A 30 -18.60 -32.14 -1.65
C ALA A 30 -17.54 -31.80 -2.69
N SER A 31 -17.75 -30.71 -3.43
CA SER A 31 -16.70 -30.14 -4.27
C SER A 31 -15.54 -29.87 -3.34
N ALA A 32 -14.49 -30.70 -3.44
CA ALA A 32 -13.23 -30.43 -2.79
C ALA A 32 -12.81 -29.04 -3.29
N ALA A 33 -12.83 -28.05 -2.40
CA ALA A 33 -12.23 -26.78 -2.70
C ALA A 33 -10.76 -27.08 -2.97
N SER A 34 -10.34 -26.95 -4.23
CA SER A 34 -8.93 -27.04 -4.58
C SER A 34 -8.21 -25.95 -3.80
N SER A 35 -7.61 -26.31 -2.67
CA SER A 35 -6.72 -25.44 -1.94
C SER A 35 -5.52 -25.21 -2.84
N VAL A 36 -5.36 -23.98 -3.35
CA VAL A 36 -4.14 -23.63 -4.07
C VAL A 36 -3.03 -23.60 -3.03
N GLU A 37 -2.01 -24.43 -3.23
CA GLU A 37 -0.84 -24.42 -2.36
C GLU A 37 -0.08 -23.11 -2.61
N ALA A 38 0.06 -22.31 -1.55
CA ALA A 38 0.75 -21.05 -1.62
C ALA A 38 2.26 -21.26 -1.85
N ARG A 39 2.82 -20.53 -2.81
CA ARG A 39 4.22 -20.62 -3.23
C ARG A 39 4.88 -19.25 -3.23
N ARG A 40 6.12 -19.21 -2.75
CA ARG A 40 7.01 -18.07 -2.97
C ARG A 40 7.50 -18.06 -4.42
N ALA A 41 7.04 -17.09 -5.20
CA ALA A 41 7.29 -17.02 -6.63
C ALA A 41 8.51 -16.16 -7.01
N GLY A 42 9.09 -15.41 -6.07
CA GLY A 42 10.35 -14.70 -6.25
C GLY A 42 10.55 -13.56 -5.26
N ASP A 43 11.60 -12.78 -5.47
CA ASP A 43 11.90 -11.59 -4.67
C ASP A 43 11.28 -10.35 -5.33
N ALA A 44 10.63 -9.50 -4.52
CA ALA A 44 10.28 -8.15 -4.94
C ALA A 44 11.46 -7.20 -4.67
N VAL A 45 11.55 -6.09 -5.41
CA VAL A 45 12.58 -5.08 -5.20
C VAL A 45 11.92 -3.71 -5.06
N LEU A 46 12.25 -2.99 -3.98
CA LEU A 46 11.85 -1.59 -3.84
C LEU A 46 12.62 -0.75 -4.84
N VAL A 47 11.91 0.01 -5.65
CA VAL A 47 12.49 0.89 -6.68
C VAL A 47 11.83 2.26 -6.62
N GLU A 48 12.45 3.28 -7.21
CA GLU A 48 11.79 4.58 -7.39
C GLU A 48 10.51 4.45 -8.23
N SER A 49 9.51 5.26 -7.91
CA SER A 49 8.13 5.07 -8.38
C SER A 49 7.90 5.36 -9.86
N VAL A 50 8.74 6.16 -10.52
CA VAL A 50 8.45 6.75 -11.84
C VAL A 50 9.05 5.91 -12.96
N GLN A 51 10.36 5.63 -12.93
CA GLN A 51 11.04 4.86 -13.98
C GLN A 51 11.30 3.41 -13.55
N GLN A 52 11.15 3.10 -12.26
CA GLN A 52 11.40 1.79 -11.66
C GLN A 52 12.79 1.20 -12.00
N THR A 53 13.78 2.07 -12.25
CA THR A 53 15.12 1.65 -12.68
C THR A 53 16.15 1.66 -11.55
N LYS A 54 15.95 2.51 -10.54
CA LYS A 54 16.84 2.64 -9.39
C LYS A 54 16.25 1.92 -8.20
N GLU A 55 17.00 0.97 -7.64
CA GLU A 55 16.65 0.35 -6.36
C GLU A 55 16.72 1.37 -5.23
N LEU A 56 15.78 1.25 -4.29
CA LEU A 56 15.78 2.02 -3.06
C LEU A 56 16.17 1.09 -1.91
N ASP A 57 17.08 1.59 -1.10
CA ASP A 57 17.67 0.89 0.02
C ASP A 57 17.22 1.46 1.37
N HIS A 58 16.74 2.69 1.38
CA HIS A 58 16.05 3.34 2.49
C HIS A 58 15.07 4.44 2.04
N GLY A 59 14.28 4.92 2.99
CA GLY A 59 13.39 6.06 2.82
C GLY A 59 12.68 6.49 4.10
N GLY A 60 12.05 7.65 4.05
CA GLY A 60 11.10 8.11 5.06
C GLY A 60 9.67 7.69 4.71
N SER A 61 8.69 8.19 5.46
CA SER A 61 7.28 7.85 5.21
C SER A 61 6.74 8.42 3.90
N ALA A 62 7.22 9.60 3.51
CA ALA A 62 6.87 10.28 2.27
C ALA A 62 7.67 9.82 1.04
N THR A 63 8.67 8.94 1.21
CA THR A 63 9.42 8.39 0.08
C THR A 63 8.47 7.57 -0.80
N GLU A 64 8.28 8.03 -2.04
CA GLU A 64 7.54 7.27 -3.03
C GLU A 64 8.39 6.13 -3.58
N PHE A 65 7.81 4.93 -3.64
CA PHE A 65 8.46 3.75 -4.19
C PHE A 65 7.47 2.95 -5.03
N SER A 66 7.96 1.97 -5.77
CA SER A 66 7.17 0.89 -6.35
C SER A 66 7.83 -0.45 -6.03
N LEU A 67 7.11 -1.54 -6.26
CA LEU A 67 7.64 -2.90 -6.17
C LEU A 67 7.86 -3.43 -7.57
N ARG A 68 9.13 -3.58 -7.96
CA ARG A 68 9.50 -4.27 -9.18
C ARG A 68 9.53 -5.77 -8.91
N LEU A 69 8.73 -6.52 -9.66
CA LEU A 69 8.70 -7.97 -9.62
C LEU A 69 9.66 -8.55 -10.67
N PRO A 70 10.06 -9.84 -10.55
CA PRO A 70 10.81 -10.51 -11.61
C PRO A 70 10.08 -10.44 -12.95
N GLU A 71 10.83 -10.35 -14.05
CA GLU A 71 10.26 -10.31 -15.39
C GLU A 71 9.40 -11.57 -15.64
N GLY A 72 8.21 -11.38 -16.21
CA GLY A 72 7.28 -12.47 -16.47
C GLY A 72 6.49 -12.95 -15.24
N SER A 73 6.46 -12.19 -14.14
CA SER A 73 5.60 -12.50 -13.00
C SER A 73 4.12 -12.53 -13.40
N THR A 74 3.46 -13.66 -13.14
CA THR A 74 2.06 -13.92 -13.50
C THR A 74 1.30 -14.54 -12.34
N CYS A 75 0.00 -14.23 -12.23
CA CYS A 75 -0.92 -15.06 -11.47
C CYS A 75 -1.32 -16.31 -12.26
N PRO A 76 -1.73 -17.42 -11.60
CA PRO A 76 -2.12 -18.65 -12.31
C PRO A 76 -3.31 -18.52 -13.26
N GLY A 77 -4.16 -17.50 -13.06
CA GLY A 77 -5.31 -17.18 -13.91
C GLY A 77 -5.59 -15.68 -13.88
N ASP A 78 -6.58 -15.24 -14.68
CA ASP A 78 -6.94 -13.82 -14.74
C ASP A 78 -8.14 -13.43 -13.86
N SER A 79 -8.37 -12.13 -13.72
CA SER A 79 -9.49 -11.60 -12.95
C SER A 79 -10.87 -11.76 -13.62
N LEU A 80 -10.93 -11.88 -14.94
CA LEU A 80 -12.16 -11.86 -15.73
C LEU A 80 -12.82 -13.25 -15.80
N HIS A 81 -12.01 -14.27 -16.03
CA HIS A 81 -12.40 -15.66 -16.25
C HIS A 81 -12.21 -16.51 -14.99
N ASP A 82 -11.13 -16.28 -14.25
CA ASP A 82 -10.68 -17.17 -13.18
C ASP A 82 -10.77 -16.54 -11.77
N GLN A 83 -11.25 -15.29 -11.68
CA GLN A 83 -11.48 -14.54 -10.43
C GLN A 83 -10.22 -14.24 -9.59
N TRP A 84 -9.03 -14.31 -10.19
CA TRP A 84 -7.79 -13.95 -9.48
C TRP A 84 -7.74 -12.47 -9.13
N ARG A 85 -7.10 -12.14 -8.01
CA ARG A 85 -6.83 -10.78 -7.56
C ARG A 85 -5.38 -10.61 -7.16
N VAL A 86 -4.87 -9.40 -7.35
CA VAL A 86 -3.56 -8.99 -6.87
C VAL A 86 -3.75 -8.16 -5.59
N GLN A 87 -3.09 -8.58 -4.51
CA GLN A 87 -3.13 -7.93 -3.21
C GLN A 87 -1.72 -7.46 -2.84
N SER A 88 -1.61 -6.29 -2.22
CA SER A 88 -0.39 -5.93 -1.51
C SER A 88 -0.44 -6.40 -0.06
N PHE A 89 0.73 -6.59 0.55
CA PHE A 89 0.82 -6.88 1.98
C PHE A 89 2.09 -6.29 2.59
N MET A 90 1.99 -6.05 3.89
CA MET A 90 3.07 -5.78 4.83
C MET A 90 2.74 -6.54 6.11
N VAL A 91 3.61 -7.47 6.49
CA VAL A 91 3.42 -8.32 7.67
C VAL A 91 4.70 -8.40 8.48
N PRO A 92 4.64 -8.60 9.82
CA PRO A 92 5.83 -8.83 10.61
C PRO A 92 6.64 -10.02 10.03
N ASP A 93 7.97 -9.97 10.12
CA ASP A 93 8.83 -11.00 9.52
C ASP A 93 8.59 -12.44 10.02
N GLY A 94 8.01 -12.58 11.22
CA GLY A 94 7.60 -13.88 11.77
C GLY A 94 6.30 -14.46 11.20
N ASP A 95 5.51 -13.67 10.48
CA ASP A 95 4.28 -14.12 9.83
C ASP A 95 4.60 -14.67 8.42
N ASP A 96 3.96 -15.78 8.03
CA ASP A 96 4.16 -16.40 6.72
C ASP A 96 3.14 -15.86 5.68
N PRO A 97 3.58 -15.14 4.62
CA PRO A 97 2.73 -14.68 3.53
C PRO A 97 1.90 -15.77 2.86
N ALA A 98 2.39 -17.02 2.88
CA ALA A 98 1.69 -18.17 2.32
C ALA A 98 0.35 -18.46 3.04
N THR A 99 0.22 -18.02 4.29
CA THR A 99 -0.93 -18.31 5.16
C THR A 99 -1.91 -17.15 5.29
N LEU A 100 -1.63 -16.02 4.62
CA LEU A 100 -2.45 -14.82 4.73
C LEU A 100 -3.84 -15.01 4.12
N SER A 101 -4.82 -14.49 4.84
CA SER A 101 -6.18 -14.30 4.34
C SER A 101 -6.41 -12.81 4.10
N TYR A 102 -7.09 -12.46 3.00
CA TYR A 102 -7.24 -11.06 2.57
C TYR A 102 -8.68 -10.62 2.62
N GLY A 103 -8.99 -9.54 3.34
CA GLY A 103 -10.26 -8.82 3.26
C GLY A 103 -10.26 -7.70 2.23
N VAL A 104 -11.35 -6.93 2.22
CA VAL A 104 -11.49 -5.76 1.34
C VAL A 104 -10.42 -4.69 1.60
N MET A 105 -9.87 -4.66 2.82
CA MET A 105 -8.83 -3.73 3.24
C MET A 105 -7.41 -4.33 3.24
N GLY A 106 -7.21 -5.53 2.67
CA GLY A 106 -5.89 -6.18 2.62
C GLY A 106 -5.77 -7.37 3.58
N PRO A 107 -4.55 -7.78 3.99
CA PRO A 107 -4.36 -8.94 4.85
C PRO A 107 -5.06 -8.78 6.21
N GLU A 108 -5.64 -9.86 6.72
CA GLU A 108 -6.39 -9.89 7.97
C GLU A 108 -5.52 -10.48 9.10
N GLY A 109 -5.12 -9.63 10.04
CA GLY A 109 -4.40 -10.07 11.22
C GLY A 109 -3.82 -8.90 12.02
N PRO A 110 -3.41 -9.13 13.28
CA PRO A 110 -2.76 -8.11 14.08
C PRO A 110 -1.41 -7.71 13.46
N GLY A 111 -1.21 -6.42 13.23
CA GLY A 111 0.03 -5.91 12.64
C GLY A 111 0.21 -6.22 11.15
N GLN A 112 -0.83 -6.72 10.48
CA GLN A 112 -0.85 -6.97 9.05
C GLN A 112 -1.57 -5.84 8.34
N PHE A 113 -0.96 -5.31 7.28
CA PHE A 113 -1.45 -4.13 6.58
C PHE A 113 -1.34 -4.32 5.07
N PRO A 114 -2.19 -3.68 4.26
CA PRO A 114 -1.89 -3.47 2.84
C PRO A 114 -0.76 -2.45 2.69
N LEU A 115 -0.19 -2.37 1.49
CA LEU A 115 0.56 -1.19 1.07
C LEU A 115 -0.43 -0.14 0.53
N PHE A 116 -0.06 1.13 0.65
CA PHE A 116 -0.92 2.24 0.27
C PHE A 116 -0.35 2.99 -0.92
N LEU A 117 -1.24 3.38 -1.83
CA LEU A 117 -0.95 4.34 -2.89
C LEU A 117 -0.57 5.68 -2.27
N THR A 118 0.13 6.53 -3.03
CA THR A 118 0.44 7.91 -2.61
C THR A 118 -0.81 8.76 -2.32
N THR A 119 -1.98 8.31 -2.76
CA THR A 119 -3.31 8.89 -2.46
C THR A 119 -3.92 8.39 -1.15
N THR A 120 -3.20 7.61 -0.34
CA THR A 120 -3.67 6.96 0.90
C THR A 120 -4.73 5.86 0.72
N THR A 121 -4.98 5.44 -0.53
CA THR A 121 -5.88 4.30 -0.81
C THR A 121 -5.08 3.00 -0.71
N PRO A 122 -5.59 1.94 -0.07
CA PRO A 122 -4.89 0.66 -0.03
C PRO A 122 -4.82 0.03 -1.44
N LEU A 123 -3.69 -0.60 -1.77
CA LEU A 123 -3.53 -1.39 -2.99
C LEU A 123 -4.07 -2.80 -2.74
N THR A 124 -5.37 -2.97 -2.92
CA THR A 124 -6.09 -4.24 -2.72
C THR A 124 -6.98 -4.57 -3.92
N ASP A 125 -7.36 -5.83 -4.05
CA ASP A 125 -8.27 -6.35 -5.08
C ASP A 125 -7.95 -5.89 -6.52
N SER A 126 -6.66 -5.69 -6.82
CA SER A 126 -6.22 -5.22 -8.12
C SER A 126 -6.45 -6.31 -9.17
N LEU A 127 -6.88 -5.90 -10.35
CA LEU A 127 -7.17 -6.82 -11.44
C LEU A 127 -5.87 -7.19 -12.17
N THR A 128 -5.74 -8.45 -12.56
CA THR A 128 -4.71 -8.89 -13.50
C THR A 128 -5.06 -8.42 -14.92
N LEU A 129 -4.11 -8.51 -15.86
CA LEU A 129 -4.46 -8.38 -17.28
C LEU A 129 -5.35 -9.56 -17.71
N ALA A 130 -6.34 -9.28 -18.57
CA ALA A 130 -7.25 -10.28 -19.08
C ALA A 130 -6.59 -11.15 -20.16
N ASN A 131 -6.80 -12.46 -20.08
CA ASN A 131 -6.41 -13.44 -21.06
C ASN A 131 -7.50 -13.66 -22.11
N ALA A 132 -7.16 -14.39 -23.17
CA ALA A 132 -8.13 -14.78 -24.19
C ALA A 132 -9.11 -15.88 -23.71
N SER A 133 -8.72 -16.62 -22.66
CA SER A 133 -9.50 -17.72 -22.08
C SER A 133 -9.07 -18.01 -20.64
N ALA A 134 -9.93 -18.71 -19.91
CA ALA A 134 -9.69 -19.23 -18.56
C ALA A 134 -8.45 -20.15 -18.49
N GLY A 135 -7.82 -20.20 -17.31
CA GLY A 135 -6.75 -21.13 -16.96
C GLY A 135 -5.37 -20.80 -17.56
N LEU A 136 -5.23 -19.64 -18.22
CA LEU A 136 -3.94 -19.15 -18.69
C LEU A 136 -3.29 -18.28 -17.61
N PRO A 137 -1.95 -18.32 -17.43
CA PRO A 137 -1.27 -17.39 -16.54
C PRO A 137 -1.53 -15.95 -16.96
N ALA A 138 -1.88 -15.08 -16.01
CA ALA A 138 -2.22 -13.68 -16.26
C ALA A 138 -1.11 -12.77 -15.77
N LEU A 139 -0.68 -11.83 -16.62
CA LEU A 139 0.32 -10.85 -16.24
C LEU A 139 -0.22 -9.93 -15.12
N ILE A 140 0.66 -9.66 -14.16
CA ILE A 140 0.43 -8.67 -13.11
C ILE A 140 0.71 -7.29 -13.72
N PRO A 141 -0.23 -6.31 -13.63
CA PRO A 141 0.03 -4.95 -14.07
C PRO A 141 1.22 -4.33 -13.31
N ALA A 142 1.81 -3.29 -13.88
CA ALA A 142 2.84 -2.53 -13.20
C ALA A 142 2.32 -2.02 -11.84
N ILE A 143 3.11 -2.22 -10.78
CA ILE A 143 2.75 -1.77 -9.44
C ILE A 143 2.82 -0.23 -9.41
N PRO A 144 1.74 0.46 -9.00
CA PRO A 144 1.71 1.92 -8.94
C PRO A 144 2.65 2.47 -7.85
N ALA A 145 2.76 3.80 -7.79
CA ALA A 145 3.48 4.47 -6.72
C ALA A 145 2.83 4.21 -5.35
N LEU A 146 3.65 3.81 -4.40
CA LEU A 146 3.32 3.50 -3.02
C LEU A 146 4.08 4.44 -2.08
N SER A 147 3.56 4.62 -0.87
CA SER A 147 4.29 5.28 0.22
C SER A 147 3.74 4.84 1.58
N PHE A 148 4.43 5.21 2.65
CA PHE A 148 3.99 4.91 4.01
C PHE A 148 3.22 6.07 4.67
N VAL A 149 2.91 7.14 3.92
CA VAL A 149 2.21 8.34 4.44
C VAL A 149 0.83 8.04 5.05
N ALA A 150 0.21 6.93 4.65
CA ALA A 150 -1.09 6.51 5.14
C ALA A 150 -1.06 5.92 6.55
N PHE A 151 0.12 5.62 7.11
CA PHE A 151 0.26 5.14 8.48
C PHE A 151 0.35 6.33 9.43
N PRO A 152 -0.61 6.56 10.32
CA PRO A 152 -0.44 7.55 11.38
C PRO A 152 0.72 7.15 12.29
N PRO A 153 1.32 8.12 13.03
CA PRO A 153 2.29 7.80 14.06
C PRO A 153 1.77 6.72 15.01
N ASP A 154 2.67 5.82 15.42
CA ASP A 154 2.41 4.70 16.34
C ASP A 154 1.50 3.56 15.83
N VAL A 155 0.95 3.66 14.62
CA VAL A 155 0.17 2.55 14.03
C VAL A 155 1.08 1.44 13.52
N LEU A 156 2.18 1.81 12.83
CA LEU A 156 3.20 0.87 12.41
C LEU A 156 4.30 0.79 13.47
N ALA A 157 4.37 -0.32 14.19
CA ALA A 157 5.38 -0.52 15.22
C ALA A 157 6.78 -0.65 14.57
N PRO A 158 7.85 -0.15 15.24
CA PRO A 158 9.21 -0.46 14.81
C PRO A 158 9.48 -1.96 14.81
N GLY A 159 10.14 -2.46 13.76
CA GLY A 159 10.35 -3.89 13.58
C GLY A 159 10.81 -4.29 12.18
N THR A 160 10.95 -5.59 11.97
CA THR A 160 11.25 -6.16 10.64
C THR A 160 9.95 -6.65 10.02
N TYR A 161 9.73 -6.27 8.76
CA TYR A 161 8.51 -6.56 8.01
C TYR A 161 8.86 -7.17 6.66
N ARG A 162 8.01 -8.10 6.20
CA ARG A 162 7.96 -8.56 4.82
C ARG A 162 6.90 -7.77 4.08
N VAL A 163 7.30 -7.12 2.99
CA VAL A 163 6.43 -6.33 2.12
C VAL A 163 6.41 -6.94 0.72
N GLY A 164 5.25 -6.95 0.07
CA GLY A 164 5.14 -7.67 -1.19
C GLY A 164 3.79 -7.58 -1.90
N ILE A 165 3.70 -8.39 -2.95
CA ILE A 165 2.53 -8.58 -3.80
C ILE A 165 2.17 -10.06 -3.79
N ALA A 166 0.87 -10.37 -3.69
CA ALA A 166 0.34 -11.73 -3.74
C ALA A 166 -0.75 -11.85 -4.80
N CYS A 167 -0.70 -12.93 -5.57
CA CYS A 167 -1.83 -13.43 -6.32
C CYS A 167 -2.73 -14.24 -5.38
N THR A 168 -4.01 -13.90 -5.37
CA THR A 168 -4.97 -14.52 -4.47
C THR A 168 -6.19 -15.05 -5.23
N LEU A 169 -6.70 -16.19 -4.76
CA LEU A 169 -7.95 -16.80 -5.20
C LEU A 169 -8.78 -17.11 -3.97
N SER A 170 -10.06 -16.72 -3.99
CA SER A 170 -10.95 -16.88 -2.83
C SER A 170 -10.34 -16.35 -1.52
N ARG A 171 -9.64 -15.21 -1.61
CA ARG A 171 -9.01 -14.50 -0.48
C ARG A 171 -7.79 -15.19 0.15
N GLN A 172 -7.25 -16.25 -0.47
CA GLN A 172 -6.06 -16.97 0.00
C GLN A 172 -4.86 -16.70 -0.92
N THR A 173 -3.66 -16.63 -0.35
CA THR A 173 -2.40 -16.57 -1.13
C THR A 173 -2.23 -17.81 -2.00
N ALA A 174 -1.77 -17.63 -3.23
CA ALA A 174 -1.34 -18.72 -4.10
C ALA A 174 0.09 -18.54 -4.58
N ASP A 175 0.42 -17.37 -5.10
CA ASP A 175 1.78 -17.00 -5.48
C ASP A 175 2.08 -15.66 -4.84
N TYR A 176 3.29 -15.47 -4.32
CA TYR A 176 3.69 -14.19 -3.74
C TYR A 176 5.15 -13.85 -4.02
N TRP A 177 5.42 -12.54 -4.06
CA TRP A 177 6.73 -11.95 -4.21
C TRP A 177 6.94 -10.94 -3.11
N ASP A 178 8.09 -10.97 -2.47
CA ASP A 178 8.30 -10.19 -1.27
C ASP A 178 9.75 -9.78 -1.07
N THR A 179 9.93 -8.85 -0.14
CA THR A 179 11.22 -8.36 0.32
C THR A 179 11.10 -7.91 1.76
N THR A 180 12.23 -7.83 2.45
CA THR A 180 12.29 -7.47 3.86
C THR A 180 12.69 -6.01 4.01
N ILE A 181 12.01 -5.30 4.91
CA ILE A 181 12.38 -3.97 5.37
C ILE A 181 12.47 -3.94 6.90
N ILE A 182 13.22 -3.00 7.43
CA ILE A 182 13.29 -2.67 8.84
C ILE A 182 12.71 -1.28 9.02
N VAL A 183 11.62 -1.19 9.76
CA VAL A 183 10.94 0.06 10.13
C VAL A 183 11.47 0.53 11.48
N SER A 184 11.86 1.79 11.57
CA SER A 184 12.27 2.47 12.80
C SER A 184 11.45 3.73 13.00
N ARG A 185 11.27 4.14 14.26
CA ARG A 185 10.65 5.44 14.56
C ARG A 185 11.64 6.56 14.26
N ASP A 186 11.16 7.62 13.64
CA ASP A 186 11.88 8.88 13.46
C ASP A 186 10.91 10.03 13.69
N ALA A 187 11.10 10.81 14.76
CA ALA A 187 10.17 11.88 15.11
C ALA A 187 10.24 13.08 14.15
N ASP A 188 11.35 13.20 13.39
CA ASP A 188 11.55 14.29 12.44
C ASP A 188 10.99 13.95 11.05
N ASP A 189 10.70 12.67 10.77
CA ASP A 189 10.00 12.24 9.56
C ASP A 189 8.49 12.59 9.63
N ALA A 190 7.93 13.01 8.50
CA ALA A 190 6.52 13.36 8.39
C ALA A 190 5.89 12.77 7.10
N PRO A 191 4.61 12.36 7.15
CA PRO A 191 3.67 12.52 8.27
C PRO A 191 3.70 11.39 9.31
N SER A 192 4.34 10.27 9.02
CA SER A 192 4.15 9.03 9.79
C SER A 192 5.15 8.82 10.93
N GLN A 193 6.17 9.68 11.04
CA GLN A 193 7.24 9.57 12.03
C GLN A 193 7.98 8.23 11.97
N LEU A 194 8.29 7.78 10.75
CA LEU A 194 8.98 6.52 10.52
C LEU A 194 10.01 6.64 9.39
N VAL A 195 11.05 5.85 9.50
CA VAL A 195 11.99 5.56 8.42
C VAL A 195 12.05 4.06 8.21
N TRP A 196 12.34 3.67 6.97
CA TRP A 196 12.53 2.28 6.59
C TRP A 196 13.85 2.09 5.86
N ARG A 197 14.39 0.88 5.95
CA ARG A 197 15.60 0.47 5.23
C ARG A 197 15.57 -1.01 4.90
N ARG A 198 16.37 -1.44 3.95
CA ARG A 198 16.64 -2.86 3.75
C ARG A 198 17.58 -3.41 4.84
N PRO A 199 17.48 -4.70 5.21
CA PRO A 199 18.32 -5.30 6.24
C PRO A 199 19.82 -5.22 5.97
N ASP A 200 20.23 -5.26 4.71
CA ASP A 200 21.63 -5.23 4.26
C ASP A 200 22.27 -3.83 4.32
N VAL A 201 21.48 -2.78 4.52
CA VAL A 201 21.98 -1.40 4.66
C VAL A 201 22.34 -1.12 6.12
N PRO A 202 23.62 -0.85 6.44
CA PRO A 202 24.02 -0.50 7.80
C PRO A 202 23.46 0.87 8.20
N LEU A 203 23.10 1.04 9.48
CA LEU A 203 22.54 2.30 10.00
C LEU A 203 23.43 3.52 9.72
N SER A 204 24.75 3.34 9.73
CA SER A 204 25.71 4.42 9.44
C SER A 204 25.62 4.97 8.01
N ALA A 205 25.09 4.21 7.06
CA ALA A 205 24.89 4.70 5.69
C ALA A 205 23.73 5.70 5.57
N LEU A 206 22.82 5.72 6.55
CA LEU A 206 21.66 6.61 6.56
C LEU A 206 22.01 8.03 7.04
N GLU A 207 23.08 8.17 7.82
CA GLU A 207 23.49 9.45 8.40
C GLU A 207 24.18 10.36 7.36
N ASP A 208 24.79 9.78 6.33
CA ASP A 208 25.58 10.52 5.32
C ASP A 208 24.68 11.33 4.36
N ASP A 209 23.46 10.87 4.07
CA ASP A 209 22.52 11.54 3.14
C ASP A 209 21.91 12.84 3.73
N SER A 210 21.90 12.98 5.05
CA SER A 210 21.40 14.18 5.75
C SER A 210 22.31 15.42 5.57
N SER A 211 23.59 15.20 5.23
CA SER A 211 24.59 16.27 5.09
C SER A 211 24.53 17.02 3.75
N GLY A 212 23.62 16.62 2.85
CA GLY A 212 23.59 16.99 1.44
C GLY A 212 22.70 18.17 1.03
N LEU A 213 22.42 19.15 1.89
CA LEU A 213 21.93 20.46 1.42
C LEU A 213 22.76 21.62 1.97
N PRO A 214 23.48 22.38 1.12
CA PRO A 214 24.09 23.66 1.51
C PRO A 214 23.02 24.76 1.60
N THR A 215 21.90 24.53 2.29
CA THR A 215 20.85 25.56 2.49
C THR A 215 21.40 26.75 3.29
N ILE A 216 22.37 26.53 4.19
CA ILE A 216 23.06 27.63 4.87
C ILE A 216 23.93 28.43 3.88
N GLY A 217 24.54 27.76 2.89
CA GLY A 217 25.35 28.41 1.85
C GLY A 217 24.51 29.27 0.90
N ILE A 218 23.33 28.79 0.47
CA ILE A 218 22.45 29.54 -0.45
C ILE A 218 21.79 30.72 0.27
N VAL A 219 21.36 30.57 1.53
CA VAL A 219 20.79 31.69 2.30
C VAL A 219 21.84 32.79 2.55
N LEU A 220 23.08 32.44 2.88
CA LEU A 220 24.17 33.42 3.03
C LEU A 220 24.53 34.09 1.69
N ALA A 221 24.55 33.35 0.58
CA ALA A 221 24.82 33.92 -0.74
C ALA A 221 23.72 34.89 -1.19
N VAL A 222 22.44 34.57 -0.94
CA VAL A 222 21.31 35.46 -1.23
C VAL A 222 21.35 36.71 -0.34
N LEU A 223 21.63 36.56 0.96
CA LEU A 223 21.78 37.72 1.86
C LEU A 223 22.96 38.62 1.47
N ALA A 224 24.09 38.04 1.05
CA ALA A 224 25.23 38.79 0.54
C ALA A 224 24.91 39.53 -0.75
N ALA A 225 24.18 38.91 -1.69
CA ALA A 225 23.76 39.54 -2.94
C ALA A 225 22.77 40.70 -2.72
N VAL A 226 21.82 40.55 -1.78
CA VAL A 226 20.88 41.63 -1.41
C VAL A 226 21.62 42.79 -0.75
N ALA A 227 22.57 42.51 0.15
CA ALA A 227 23.41 43.55 0.76
C ALA A 227 24.25 44.30 -0.30
N LEU A 228 24.84 43.58 -1.26
CA LEU A 228 25.60 44.20 -2.35
C LEU A 228 24.71 45.06 -3.25
N GLY A 229 23.50 44.57 -3.57
CA GLY A 229 22.51 45.31 -4.36
C GLY A 229 22.06 46.60 -3.69
N ALA A 230 21.81 46.58 -2.37
CA ALA A 230 21.44 47.76 -1.59
C ALA A 230 22.56 48.81 -1.57
N VAL A 231 23.82 48.40 -1.41
CA VAL A 231 24.97 49.32 -1.43
C VAL A 231 25.15 49.97 -2.81
N LEU A 232 24.95 49.22 -3.89
CA LEU A 232 25.04 49.78 -5.25
C LEU A 232 23.87 50.73 -5.56
N PHE A 233 22.67 50.46 -5.05
CA PHE A 233 21.51 51.34 -5.24
C PHE A 233 21.67 52.67 -4.47
N LEU A 234 22.23 52.63 -3.25
CA LEU A 234 22.53 53.83 -2.46
C LEU A 234 23.69 54.66 -3.01
N ARG A 235 24.56 54.08 -3.83
CA ARG A 235 25.68 54.78 -4.50
C ARG A 235 25.31 55.42 -5.83
N ARG A 236 24.07 55.30 -6.31
CA ARG A 236 23.68 55.97 -7.56
C ARG A 236 23.70 57.49 -7.36
N PRO A 237 24.59 58.24 -8.05
CA PRO A 237 24.62 59.68 -7.93
C PRO A 237 23.31 60.26 -8.45
N SER A 238 22.61 60.99 -7.58
CA SER A 238 21.40 61.72 -7.93
C SER A 238 21.72 62.66 -9.09
N ARG A 239 21.30 62.26 -10.31
CA ARG A 239 21.30 63.17 -11.45
C ARG A 239 20.32 64.28 -11.11
N HIS A 240 20.85 65.43 -10.72
CA HIS A 240 20.07 66.66 -10.62
C HIS A 240 19.50 66.95 -12.00
N THR A 241 18.22 66.67 -12.17
CA THR A 241 17.44 67.11 -13.33
C THR A 241 17.33 68.63 -13.23
N THR A 242 18.20 69.34 -13.95
CA THR A 242 18.05 70.78 -14.17
C THR A 242 16.79 71.01 -14.99
N LEU A 243 15.75 71.50 -14.31
CA LEU A 243 14.47 71.88 -14.88
C LEU A 243 14.67 73.15 -15.72
N SER A 244 14.72 73.01 -17.06
CA SER A 244 14.74 74.17 -17.94
C SER A 244 13.36 74.83 -17.93
N LYS A 245 13.32 76.07 -17.45
CA LYS A 245 12.16 76.94 -17.43
C LYS A 245 12.08 77.66 -18.77
N GLU A 246 11.39 77.08 -19.74
CA GLU A 246 11.09 77.78 -20.99
C GLU A 246 9.80 78.59 -20.83
N THR A 247 9.92 79.89 -21.12
CA THR A 247 8.94 80.93 -20.88
C THR A 247 8.27 81.26 -22.21
N ARG A 248 6.95 81.14 -22.22
CA ARG A 248 5.91 81.85 -22.99
C ARG A 248 6.27 82.53 -24.32
#